data_AF-A0A2J8L671-F1
#
_entry.id   AF-A0A2J8L671-F1
#
_cell.length_a   1.000
_cell.length_b   1.000
_cell.length_c   1.000
_cell.angle_alpha   90.00
_cell.angle_beta   90.00
_cell.angle_gamma   90.00
#
_symmetry.space_group_name_H-M   'P 1'
#
loop_
_entity.id
_entity.type
_entity.pdbx_description
1 polymer ?
#
loop_
_entity_poly.entity_id
_entity_poly.type
_entity_poly.pdbx_seq_one_letter_code
_entity_poly.pdbx_strand_id
1 'polypeptide(L)'
;LTQQEAAEKAQQMYAATKGLRWYRLSDEGEWLVRELNLPVDRTEGGWISLQDLRKVQRETARKSQWKKWEVVAERAWKGGTESEMFNKLESIATSDIPRTPVLGCCISRALEPSAVQEEFMTSRVNWVVQSSAVDYLHLMLVAMKWLFEEFAIDGRFCISIHDEVRYLVREEDRYRAALALQITNLLTSKIPSSYG
;
A
#
# COMPACT_ATOMS: atom_id res chain seq x y z
N LEU A 1 6.47 10.72 -29.27
CA LEU A 1 6.06 11.10 -27.90
C LEU A 1 7.09 12.06 -27.38
N THR A 2 6.70 13.32 -27.21
CA THR A 2 7.54 14.30 -26.51
C THR A 2 7.53 14.02 -25.01
N GLN A 3 8.55 14.48 -24.28
CA GLN A 3 8.62 14.31 -22.82
C GLN A 3 7.41 14.92 -22.10
N GLN A 4 6.84 16.00 -22.66
CA GLN A 4 5.65 16.67 -22.15
C GLN A 4 4.38 15.81 -22.32
N GLU A 5 4.16 15.23 -23.50
CA GLU A 5 3.05 14.30 -23.75
C GLU A 5 3.11 13.05 -22.87
N ALA A 6 4.33 12.55 -22.59
CA ALA A 6 4.53 11.41 -21.70
C ALA A 6 4.18 11.77 -20.24
N ALA A 7 4.56 12.96 -19.78
CA ALA A 7 4.24 13.44 -18.43
C ALA A 7 2.72 13.65 -18.25
N GLU A 8 2.05 14.24 -19.24
CA GLU A 8 0.59 14.44 -19.20
C GLU A 8 -0.17 13.12 -19.16
N LYS A 9 0.21 12.15 -20.00
CA LYS A 9 -0.38 10.80 -19.97
C LYS A 9 -0.14 10.10 -18.64
N ALA A 10 1.07 10.19 -18.08
CA ALA A 10 1.37 9.62 -16.77
C ALA A 10 0.50 10.26 -15.69
N GLN A 11 0.36 11.58 -15.68
CA GLN A 11 -0.50 12.29 -14.72
C GLN A 11 -1.97 11.87 -14.83
N GLN A 12 -2.50 11.73 -16.06
CA GLN A 12 -3.86 11.26 -16.28
C GLN A 12 -4.07 9.83 -15.77
N MET A 13 -3.13 8.92 -16.05
CA MET A 13 -3.20 7.55 -15.53
C MET A 13 -3.13 7.52 -14.00
N TYR A 14 -2.20 8.27 -13.39
CA TYR A 14 -2.11 8.36 -11.93
C TYR A 14 -3.38 8.93 -11.30
N ALA A 15 -3.96 9.97 -11.91
CA ALA A 15 -5.21 10.57 -11.42
C ALA A 15 -6.40 9.61 -11.53
N ALA A 16 -6.50 8.83 -12.62
CA ALA A 16 -7.56 7.84 -12.77
C ALA A 16 -7.45 6.70 -11.75
N THR A 17 -6.23 6.18 -11.52
CA THR A 17 -6.00 5.03 -10.63
C THR A 17 -5.93 5.43 -9.16
N LYS A 18 -4.98 6.30 -8.79
CA LYS A 18 -4.75 6.70 -7.40
C LYS A 18 -5.69 7.80 -6.95
N GLY A 19 -6.16 8.65 -7.87
CA GLY A 19 -6.92 9.84 -7.52
C GLY A 19 -6.01 11.02 -7.16
N LEU A 20 -6.62 12.02 -6.53
CA LEU A 20 -5.94 13.21 -6.03
C LEU A 20 -5.53 13.03 -4.58
N ARG A 21 -4.41 13.64 -4.20
CA ARG A 21 -3.93 13.63 -2.82
C ARG A 21 -4.56 14.76 -2.03
N TRP A 22 -5.20 14.40 -0.93
CA TRP A 22 -5.88 15.28 0.01
C TRP A 22 -5.16 15.23 1.36
N TYR A 23 -5.25 16.33 2.09
CA TYR A 23 -4.55 16.52 3.36
C TYR A 23 -5.51 16.98 4.43
N ARG A 24 -5.25 16.57 5.66
CA ARG A 24 -5.90 17.11 6.86
C ARG A 24 -4.86 17.88 7.66
N LEU A 25 -5.22 19.08 8.07
CA LEU A 25 -4.36 19.91 8.90
C LEU A 25 -4.28 19.33 10.31
N SER A 26 -3.11 19.49 10.94
CA SER A 26 -2.93 19.23 12.37
C SER A 26 -3.56 20.33 13.21
N ASP A 27 -3.62 20.14 14.54
CA ASP A 27 -4.08 21.19 15.45
C ASP A 27 -3.25 22.48 15.32
N GLU A 28 -1.93 22.36 15.11
CA GLU A 28 -1.05 23.50 14.83
C GLU A 28 -1.39 24.16 13.49
N GLY A 29 -1.62 23.36 12.44
CA GLY A 29 -2.00 23.84 11.11
C GLY A 29 -3.35 24.56 11.12
N GLU A 30 -4.33 24.02 11.85
CA GLU A 30 -5.64 24.61 12.06
C GLU A 30 -5.56 25.93 12.81
N TRP A 31 -4.77 25.98 13.87
CA TRP A 31 -4.52 27.21 14.62
C TRP A 31 -3.87 28.28 13.72
N LEU A 32 -2.87 27.91 12.91
CA LEU A 32 -2.20 28.83 11.99
C LEU A 32 -3.13 29.38 10.91
N VAL A 33 -4.02 28.54 10.36
CA VAL A 33 -5.03 29.01 9.37
C VAL A 33 -5.97 30.04 9.99
N ARG A 34 -6.39 29.84 11.26
CA ARG A 34 -7.24 30.79 11.99
C ARG A 34 -6.50 32.07 12.34
N GLU A 35 -5.30 31.97 12.90
CA GLU A 35 -4.47 33.11 13.32
C GLU A 35 -4.08 34.01 12.14
N LEU A 36 -3.80 33.39 10.99
CA LEU A 36 -3.39 34.09 9.77
C LEU A 36 -4.56 34.44 8.85
N ASN A 37 -5.79 34.07 9.22
CA ASN A 37 -7.01 34.25 8.45
C ASN A 37 -6.85 33.82 6.97
N LEU A 38 -6.29 32.63 6.75
CA LEU A 38 -5.96 32.14 5.41
C LEU A 38 -7.19 31.58 4.69
N PRO A 39 -7.43 31.95 3.42
CA PRO A 39 -8.50 31.36 2.62
C PRO A 39 -8.11 29.93 2.22
N VAL A 40 -8.76 28.95 2.85
CA VAL A 40 -8.54 27.52 2.60
C VAL A 40 -9.89 26.87 2.32
N ASP A 41 -10.05 26.32 1.13
CA ASP A 41 -11.24 25.58 0.75
C ASP A 41 -11.19 24.18 1.37
N ARG A 42 -12.22 23.85 2.13
CA ARG A 42 -12.34 22.57 2.85
C ARG A 42 -13.52 21.79 2.31
N THR A 43 -13.32 20.49 2.15
CA THR A 43 -14.44 19.56 1.94
C THR A 43 -15.22 19.34 3.24
N GLU A 44 -16.41 18.75 3.15
CA GLU A 44 -17.26 18.43 4.32
C GLU A 44 -16.53 17.60 5.39
N GLY A 45 -15.55 16.78 4.99
CA GLY A 45 -14.72 15.98 5.89
C GLY A 45 -13.46 16.69 6.42
N GLY A 46 -13.32 18.00 6.22
CA GLY A 46 -12.16 18.78 6.67
C GLY A 46 -10.87 18.56 5.86
N TRP A 47 -10.97 17.98 4.66
CA TRP A 47 -9.82 17.76 3.79
C TRP A 47 -9.57 18.96 2.89
N ILE A 48 -8.29 19.26 2.67
CA ILE A 48 -7.80 20.37 1.85
C ILE A 48 -6.96 19.87 0.67
N SER A 49 -6.90 20.68 -0.38
CA SER A 49 -6.11 20.40 -1.57
C SER A 49 -4.60 20.61 -1.35
N LEU A 50 -3.77 20.04 -2.21
CA LEU A 50 -2.32 20.31 -2.21
C LEU A 50 -2.02 21.80 -2.46
N GLN A 51 -2.85 22.49 -3.25
CA GLN A 51 -2.63 23.92 -3.54
C GLN A 51 -2.81 24.75 -2.28
N ASP A 52 -3.85 24.48 -1.50
CA ASP A 52 -4.11 25.22 -0.26
C ASP A 52 -3.11 24.86 0.83
N LEU A 53 -2.72 23.59 0.94
CA LEU A 53 -1.63 23.21 1.85
C LEU A 53 -0.33 23.97 1.53
N ARG A 54 0.02 24.11 0.25
CA ARG A 54 1.20 24.90 -0.17
C ARG A 54 1.06 26.39 0.11
N LYS A 55 -0.16 26.94 0.11
CA LYS A 55 -0.40 28.34 0.53
C LYS A 55 -0.15 28.47 2.03
N VAL A 56 -0.73 27.57 2.84
CA VAL A 56 -0.53 27.54 4.30
C VAL A 56 0.96 27.40 4.65
N GLN A 57 1.67 26.46 4.02
CA GLN A 57 3.10 26.27 4.25
C GLN A 57 3.96 27.50 3.86
N ARG A 58 3.61 28.20 2.77
CA ARG A 58 4.34 29.40 2.36
C ARG A 58 4.13 30.57 3.32
N GLU A 59 2.90 30.81 3.76
CA GLU A 59 2.58 31.92 4.67
C GLU A 59 3.12 31.66 6.08
N THR A 60 3.09 30.40 6.53
CA THR A 60 3.69 30.01 7.80
C THR A 60 5.21 30.17 7.80
N ALA A 61 5.89 29.72 6.74
CA ALA A 61 7.35 29.88 6.60
C ALA A 61 7.81 31.35 6.52
N ARG A 62 6.97 32.26 5.99
CA ARG A 62 7.27 33.70 5.97
C ARG A 62 7.24 34.33 7.36
N LYS A 63 6.36 33.85 8.24
CA LYS A 63 6.17 34.41 9.59
C LYS A 63 6.95 33.68 10.67
N SER A 64 7.33 32.41 10.47
CA SER A 64 8.12 31.69 11.44
C SER A 64 9.62 32.02 11.26
N GLN A 65 10.16 32.81 12.19
CA GLN A 65 11.60 32.83 12.42
C GLN A 65 12.02 31.45 12.98
N TRP A 66 12.34 30.51 12.08
CA TRP A 66 13.08 29.28 12.38
C TRP A 66 12.33 28.17 13.14
N LYS A 67 11.03 28.32 13.44
CA LYS A 67 10.22 27.23 14.00
C LYS A 67 9.64 26.35 12.89
N LYS A 68 9.93 25.04 12.95
CA LYS A 68 9.32 24.01 12.09
C LYS A 68 7.96 23.64 12.69
N TRP A 69 6.89 23.99 11.98
CA TRP A 69 5.52 23.63 12.36
C TRP A 69 5.10 22.34 11.66
N GLU A 70 4.45 21.43 12.38
CA GLU A 70 3.87 20.25 11.76
C GLU A 70 2.47 20.60 11.26
N VAL A 71 2.35 21.00 10.00
CA VAL A 71 1.09 21.53 9.44
C VAL A 71 0.12 20.42 9.02
N VAL A 72 0.62 19.21 8.74
CA VAL A 72 -0.15 18.10 8.17
C VAL A 72 -0.30 17.01 9.22
N ALA A 73 -1.53 16.65 9.56
CA ALA A 73 -1.81 15.47 10.41
C ALA A 73 -2.04 14.20 9.59
N GLU A 74 -2.79 14.30 8.49
CA GLU A 74 -3.21 13.13 7.73
C GLU A 74 -3.12 13.37 6.22
N ARG A 75 -2.84 12.30 5.47
CA ARG A 75 -2.72 12.31 4.00
C ARG A 75 -3.55 11.14 3.46
N ALA A 76 -4.36 11.38 2.44
CA ALA A 76 -5.15 10.34 1.80
C ALA A 76 -5.32 10.59 0.30
N TRP A 77 -5.36 9.50 -0.46
CA TRP A 77 -5.77 9.47 -1.85
C TRP A 77 -7.30 9.41 -1.94
N LYS A 78 -7.91 10.22 -2.82
CA LYS A 78 -9.37 10.19 -3.07
C LYS A 78 -9.70 10.41 -4.55
N GLY A 79 -10.80 9.78 -4.99
CA GLY A 79 -11.38 10.01 -6.31
C GLY A 79 -10.76 9.18 -7.45
N GLY A 80 -9.86 8.24 -7.14
CA GLY A 80 -9.38 7.23 -8.07
C GLY A 80 -10.01 5.86 -7.82
N THR A 81 -9.92 4.97 -8.79
CA THR A 81 -10.49 3.61 -8.70
C THR A 81 -9.84 2.75 -7.63
N GLU A 82 -8.57 2.99 -7.30
CA GLU A 82 -7.78 2.20 -6.34
C GLU A 82 -7.31 3.04 -5.13
N SER A 83 -7.89 4.24 -4.93
CA SER A 83 -7.48 5.14 -3.84
C SER A 83 -7.47 4.46 -2.47
N GLU A 84 -8.48 3.62 -2.18
CA GLU A 84 -8.61 2.91 -0.91
C GLU A 84 -7.48 1.90 -0.69
N MET A 85 -7.12 1.14 -1.73
CA MET A 85 -5.99 0.22 -1.69
C MET A 85 -4.69 0.96 -1.41
N PHE A 86 -4.44 2.08 -2.09
CA PHE A 86 -3.24 2.89 -1.85
C PHE A 86 -3.22 3.47 -0.43
N ASN A 87 -4.35 3.92 0.10
CA ASN A 87 -4.45 4.38 1.49
C ASN A 87 -4.11 3.26 2.48
N LYS A 88 -4.60 2.04 2.24
CA LYS A 88 -4.29 0.90 3.10
C LYS A 88 -2.81 0.53 3.03
N LEU A 89 -2.22 0.50 1.84
CA LEU A 89 -0.77 0.26 1.66
C LEU A 89 0.07 1.34 2.34
N GLU A 90 -0.27 2.62 2.17
CA GLU A 90 0.40 3.72 2.85
C GLU A 90 0.23 3.65 4.37
N SER A 91 -0.93 3.22 4.89
CA SER A 91 -1.15 3.06 6.34
C SER A 91 -0.23 1.99 6.95
N ILE A 92 -0.06 0.85 6.26
CA ILE A 92 0.88 -0.20 6.69
C ILE A 92 2.31 0.33 6.60
N ALA A 93 2.62 0.98 5.48
CA ALA A 93 3.92 1.56 5.22
C ALA A 93 4.24 2.78 6.09
N THR A 94 3.33 3.31 6.91
CA THR A 94 3.58 4.43 7.84
C THR A 94 3.46 4.02 9.31
N SER A 95 2.89 2.84 9.59
CA SER A 95 2.80 2.28 10.94
C SER A 95 4.17 2.17 11.63
N ASP A 96 4.18 2.29 12.96
CA ASP A 96 5.40 2.25 13.78
C ASP A 96 6.23 0.98 13.52
N ILE A 97 5.54 -0.14 13.31
CA ILE A 97 6.13 -1.44 12.98
C ILE A 97 5.44 -1.96 11.72
N PRO A 98 5.95 -1.63 10.51
CA PRO A 98 5.35 -2.07 9.26
C PRO A 98 5.35 -3.59 9.15
N ARG A 99 4.14 -4.15 9.06
CA ARG A 99 3.91 -5.61 8.95
C ARG A 99 2.97 -5.93 7.80
N THR A 100 3.28 -7.00 7.08
CA THR A 100 2.35 -7.52 6.08
C THR A 100 1.06 -8.01 6.75
N PRO A 101 -0.11 -7.86 6.10
CA PRO A 101 -1.39 -8.13 6.72
C PRO A 101 -1.67 -9.62 6.94
N VAL A 102 -0.99 -10.51 6.20
CA VAL A 102 -1.30 -11.94 6.18
C VAL A 102 -0.37 -12.72 7.10
N LEU A 103 0.95 -12.66 6.89
CA LEU A 103 1.92 -13.41 7.70
C LEU A 103 2.66 -12.54 8.74
N GLY A 104 2.40 -11.22 8.78
CA GLY A 104 3.05 -10.33 9.73
C GLY A 104 4.54 -10.14 9.51
N CYS A 105 5.03 -10.39 8.29
CA CYS A 105 6.43 -10.18 7.91
C CYS A 105 6.79 -8.72 8.13
N CYS A 106 7.94 -8.47 8.76
CA CYS A 106 8.39 -7.11 9.09
C CYS A 106 9.40 -6.61 8.06
N ILE A 107 9.38 -5.30 7.81
CA ILE A 107 10.41 -4.65 6.99
C ILE A 107 11.77 -4.69 7.70
N SER A 108 12.87 -4.54 6.96
CA SER A 108 14.19 -4.36 7.56
C SER A 108 14.17 -3.20 8.57
N ARG A 109 14.77 -3.40 9.75
CA ARG A 109 14.84 -2.41 10.83
C ARG A 109 15.44 -1.07 10.38
N ALA A 110 16.30 -1.08 9.38
CA ALA A 110 16.90 0.13 8.80
C ALA A 110 15.91 0.99 8.00
N LEU A 111 14.74 0.45 7.65
CA LEU A 111 13.66 1.12 6.91
C LEU A 111 12.38 1.30 7.76
N GLU A 112 12.46 1.02 9.06
CA GLU A 112 11.40 1.35 10.01
C GLU A 112 11.28 2.88 10.17
N PRO A 113 10.07 3.42 10.39
CA PRO A 113 9.90 4.87 10.52
C PRO A 113 10.66 5.46 11.72
N SER A 114 10.97 4.65 12.73
CA SER A 114 11.86 5.04 13.83
C SER A 114 13.28 5.38 13.37
N ALA A 115 13.77 4.76 12.29
CA ALA A 115 15.12 4.94 11.75
C ALA A 115 15.18 5.98 10.62
N VAL A 116 14.18 6.01 9.74
CA VAL A 116 14.17 6.85 8.51
C VAL A 116 13.11 7.96 8.51
N GLN A 117 12.27 8.07 9.54
CA GLN A 117 11.17 9.03 9.61
C GLN A 117 10.26 8.96 8.36
N GLU A 118 10.14 10.06 7.60
CA GLU A 118 9.37 10.15 6.35
C GLU A 118 10.19 9.83 5.09
N GLU A 119 11.48 9.46 5.22
CA GLU A 119 12.30 9.10 4.06
C GLU A 119 11.95 7.71 3.49
N PHE A 120 12.25 7.51 2.20
CA PHE A 120 12.07 6.24 1.49
C PHE A 120 10.63 5.69 1.43
N MET A 121 9.60 6.55 1.55
CA MET A 121 8.19 6.14 1.47
C MET A 121 7.85 5.31 0.22
N THR A 122 8.41 5.65 -0.94
CA THR A 122 8.19 4.89 -2.18
C THR A 122 8.71 3.46 -2.07
N SER A 123 9.91 3.28 -1.52
CA SER A 123 10.50 1.95 -1.27
C SER A 123 9.70 1.16 -0.24
N ARG A 124 9.19 1.82 0.82
CA ARG A 124 8.38 1.17 1.86
C ARG A 124 7.04 0.69 1.31
N VAL A 125 6.34 1.51 0.53
CA VAL A 125 5.09 1.11 -0.13
C VAL A 125 5.33 -0.06 -1.09
N ASN A 126 6.39 0.00 -1.91
CA ASN A 126 6.77 -1.11 -2.79
C ASN A 126 7.08 -2.38 -2.00
N TRP A 127 7.77 -2.26 -0.86
CA TRP A 127 8.06 -3.39 0.03
C TRP A 127 6.77 -4.02 0.57
N VAL A 128 5.77 -3.23 0.98
CA VAL A 128 4.48 -3.77 1.44
C VAL A 128 3.82 -4.60 0.34
N VAL A 129 3.79 -4.09 -0.90
CA VAL A 129 3.19 -4.80 -2.04
C VAL A 129 3.94 -6.10 -2.34
N GLN A 130 5.27 -6.03 -2.47
CA GLN A 130 6.09 -7.19 -2.80
C GLN A 130 6.08 -8.26 -1.70
N SER A 131 6.19 -7.84 -0.44
CA SER A 131 6.18 -8.77 0.70
C SER A 131 4.82 -9.41 0.88
N SER A 132 3.73 -8.66 0.66
CA SER A 132 2.38 -9.24 0.67
C SER A 132 2.20 -10.27 -0.45
N ALA A 133 2.77 -10.05 -1.64
CA ALA A 133 2.74 -11.06 -2.72
C ALA A 133 3.51 -12.34 -2.33
N VAL A 134 4.64 -12.19 -1.64
CA VAL A 134 5.41 -13.33 -1.10
C VAL A 134 4.62 -14.07 0.00
N ASP A 135 3.85 -13.37 0.84
CA ASP A 135 2.97 -14.01 1.81
C ASP A 135 1.92 -14.91 1.13
N TYR A 136 1.30 -14.44 0.04
CA TYR A 136 0.37 -15.27 -0.74
C TYR A 136 1.05 -16.50 -1.31
N LEU A 137 2.26 -16.35 -1.86
CA LEU A 137 3.03 -17.49 -2.36
C LEU A 137 3.27 -18.52 -1.26
N HIS A 138 3.70 -18.10 -0.07
CA HIS A 138 3.92 -19.02 1.05
C HIS A 138 2.62 -19.74 1.46
N LEU A 139 1.50 -19.03 1.55
CA LEU A 139 0.21 -19.66 1.84
C LEU A 139 -0.16 -20.69 0.77
N MET A 140 0.06 -20.38 -0.52
CA MET A 140 -0.20 -21.32 -1.60
C MET A 140 0.67 -22.57 -1.50
N LEU A 141 1.96 -22.42 -1.23
CA LEU A 141 2.89 -23.54 -1.09
C LEU A 141 2.52 -24.44 0.09
N VAL A 142 2.16 -23.84 1.24
CA VAL A 142 1.75 -24.60 2.45
C VAL A 142 0.43 -25.32 2.21
N ALA A 143 -0.57 -24.65 1.64
CA ALA A 143 -1.87 -25.26 1.34
C ALA A 143 -1.75 -26.39 0.31
N MET A 144 -0.98 -26.20 -0.76
CA MET A 144 -0.73 -27.25 -1.75
C MET A 144 0.01 -28.44 -1.17
N LYS A 145 1.03 -28.20 -0.33
CA LYS A 145 1.73 -29.27 0.36
C LYS A 145 0.79 -30.08 1.25
N TRP A 146 -0.06 -29.40 2.03
CA TRP A 146 -1.05 -30.05 2.88
C TRP A 146 -2.06 -30.88 2.07
N LEU A 147 -2.57 -30.34 0.96
CA LEU A 147 -3.49 -31.08 0.08
C LEU A 147 -2.80 -32.29 -0.60
N PHE A 148 -1.53 -32.18 -0.93
CA PHE A 148 -0.79 -33.31 -1.52
C PHE A 148 -0.61 -34.44 -0.50
N GLU A 149 -0.32 -34.10 0.75
CA GLU A 149 -0.21 -35.07 1.84
C GLU A 149 -1.57 -35.71 2.18
N GLU A 150 -2.62 -34.89 2.35
CA GLU A 150 -3.97 -35.35 2.73
C GLU A 150 -4.60 -36.26 1.68
N PHE A 151 -4.48 -35.89 0.40
CA PHE A 151 -5.05 -36.67 -0.70
C PHE A 151 -4.05 -37.65 -1.33
N ALA A 152 -2.86 -37.86 -0.75
CA ALA A 152 -1.83 -38.74 -1.28
C ALA A 152 -1.58 -38.52 -2.79
N ILE A 153 -1.38 -37.26 -3.19
CA ILE A 153 -1.08 -36.84 -4.56
C ILE A 153 0.45 -36.89 -4.72
N ASP A 154 0.96 -37.70 -5.65
CA ASP A 154 2.41 -37.73 -5.93
C ASP A 154 2.80 -36.57 -6.84
N GLY A 155 3.18 -35.47 -6.19
CA GLY A 155 3.72 -34.30 -6.85
C GLY A 155 4.68 -33.51 -5.98
N ARG A 156 5.45 -32.63 -6.63
CA ARG A 156 6.40 -31.74 -5.97
C ARG A 156 6.36 -30.35 -6.57
N PHE A 157 6.63 -29.36 -5.74
CA PHE A 157 6.87 -27.99 -6.20
C PHE A 157 8.06 -27.96 -7.16
N CYS A 158 7.91 -27.24 -8.27
CA CYS A 158 8.95 -27.09 -9.29
C CYS A 158 9.55 -25.69 -9.23
N ILE A 159 8.75 -24.67 -9.56
CA ILE A 159 9.17 -23.27 -9.64
C ILE A 159 8.01 -22.34 -9.34
N SER A 160 8.35 -21.15 -8.85
CA SER A 160 7.45 -19.99 -8.77
C SER A 160 8.11 -18.82 -9.48
N ILE A 161 7.44 -18.23 -10.47
CA ILE A 161 7.94 -17.10 -11.25
C ILE A 161 6.83 -16.05 -11.29
N HIS A 162 7.08 -14.88 -10.73
CA HIS A 162 6.09 -13.81 -10.62
C HIS A 162 4.78 -14.30 -9.98
N ASP A 163 3.72 -14.41 -10.78
CA ASP A 163 2.38 -14.85 -10.44
C ASP A 163 2.09 -16.32 -10.83
N GLU A 164 3.05 -17.02 -11.42
CA GLU A 164 2.94 -18.43 -11.78
C GLU A 164 3.58 -19.35 -10.74
N VAL A 165 2.84 -20.39 -10.34
CA VAL A 165 3.33 -21.48 -9.49
C VAL A 165 3.15 -22.80 -10.24
N ARG A 166 4.24 -23.56 -10.40
CA ARG A 166 4.24 -24.83 -11.16
C ARG A 166 4.61 -26.01 -10.28
N TYR A 167 3.87 -27.10 -10.46
CA TYR A 167 4.08 -28.38 -9.79
C TYR A 167 4.34 -29.47 -10.83
N LEU A 168 5.25 -30.38 -10.50
CA LEU A 168 5.43 -31.63 -11.24
C LEU A 168 4.62 -32.71 -10.53
N VAL A 169 3.78 -33.42 -11.26
CA VAL A 169 2.83 -34.41 -10.72
C VAL A 169 2.83 -35.62 -11.64
N ARG A 170 2.61 -36.82 -11.09
CA ARG A 170 2.36 -38.01 -11.93
C ARG A 170 1.13 -37.81 -12.81
N GLU A 171 1.12 -38.45 -13.97
CA GLU A 171 0.03 -38.33 -14.93
C GLU A 171 -1.32 -38.78 -14.34
N GLU A 172 -1.31 -39.82 -13.50
CA GLU A 172 -2.48 -40.34 -12.79
C GLU A 172 -3.12 -39.32 -11.84
N ASP A 173 -2.32 -38.44 -11.26
CA ASP A 173 -2.75 -37.46 -10.27
C ASP A 173 -2.96 -36.05 -10.84
N ARG A 174 -2.79 -35.85 -12.16
CA ARG A 174 -2.84 -34.53 -12.82
C ARG A 174 -4.11 -33.74 -12.51
N TYR A 175 -5.26 -34.41 -12.51
CA TYR A 175 -6.56 -33.77 -12.29
C TYR A 175 -6.80 -33.48 -10.80
N ARG A 176 -6.28 -34.34 -9.92
CA ARG A 176 -6.36 -34.15 -8.47
C ARG A 176 -5.51 -32.97 -8.04
N ALA A 177 -4.31 -32.84 -8.59
CA ALA A 177 -3.46 -31.69 -8.36
C ALA A 177 -4.05 -30.39 -8.93
N ALA A 178 -4.69 -30.43 -10.11
CA ALA A 178 -5.38 -29.27 -10.66
C ALA A 178 -6.53 -28.80 -9.75
N LEU A 179 -7.31 -29.74 -9.20
CA LEU A 179 -8.36 -29.41 -8.23
C LEU A 179 -7.77 -28.86 -6.92
N ALA A 180 -6.69 -29.46 -6.42
CA ALA A 180 -6.00 -28.98 -5.22
C ALA A 180 -5.48 -27.54 -5.39
N LEU A 181 -4.96 -27.21 -6.58
CA LEU A 181 -4.50 -25.85 -6.89
C LEU A 181 -5.67 -24.86 -6.92
N GLN A 182 -6.81 -25.27 -7.48
CA GLN A 182 -8.02 -24.45 -7.48
C GLN A 182 -8.53 -24.19 -6.06
N ILE A 183 -8.56 -25.22 -5.21
CA ILE A 183 -8.94 -25.10 -3.80
C ILE A 183 -7.96 -24.18 -3.07
N THR A 184 -6.65 -24.35 -3.31
CA THR A 184 -5.61 -23.50 -2.73
C THR A 184 -5.84 -22.03 -3.06
N ASN A 185 -6.08 -21.69 -4.33
CA ASN A 185 -6.36 -20.31 -4.75
C ASN A 185 -7.58 -19.71 -4.05
N LEU A 186 -8.61 -20.53 -3.81
CA LEU A 186 -9.81 -20.10 -3.09
C LEU A 186 -9.55 -19.89 -1.59
N LEU A 187 -8.73 -20.74 -0.98
CA LEU A 187 -8.34 -20.61 0.43
C LEU A 187 -7.49 -19.35 0.65
N THR A 188 -6.45 -19.14 -0.16
CA THR A 188 -5.56 -17.99 -0.01
C THR A 188 -6.25 -16.66 -0.25
N SER A 189 -7.19 -16.60 -1.19
CA SER A 189 -7.96 -15.38 -1.47
C SER A 189 -8.96 -15.00 -0.36
N LYS A 190 -9.35 -15.95 0.50
CA LYS A 190 -10.33 -15.73 1.58
C LYS A 190 -9.72 -15.45 2.95
N ILE A 191 -8.47 -15.84 3.16
CA ILE A 191 -7.71 -15.59 4.40
C ILE A 191 -7.57 -14.09 4.79
N PRO A 192 -7.61 -13.09 3.89
CA PRO A 192 -7.34 -11.69 4.28
C PRO A 192 -8.38 -11.01 5.18
N SER A 193 -9.55 -11.59 5.44
CA SER A 193 -10.68 -10.87 6.06
C SER A 193 -10.94 -11.18 7.54
N SER A 194 -10.18 -12.07 8.18
CA SER A 194 -10.53 -12.57 9.53
C SER A 194 -9.88 -11.83 10.70
N TYR A 195 -8.97 -10.87 10.44
CA TYR A 195 -8.28 -10.11 11.48
C TYR A 195 -8.34 -8.61 11.17
N GLY A 196 -9.47 -8.00 11.53
CA GLY A 196 -9.71 -6.55 11.49
C GLY A 196 -10.81 -6.20 12.46
#